data_AF-A0A2H9MXG6-F1
#
_entry.id   AF-A0A2H9MXG6-F1
#
_cell.length_a   1.000
_cell.length_b   1.000
_cell.length_c   1.000
_cell.angle_alpha   90.00
_cell.angle_beta   90.00
_cell.angle_gamma   90.00
#
_symmetry.space_group_name_H-M   'P 1'
#
loop_
_entity.id
_entity.type
_entity.pdbx_description
1 polymer ?
#
loop_
_entity_poly.entity_id
_entity_poly.type
_entity_poly.pdbx_seq_one_letter_code
_entity_poly.pdbx_strand_id
1 'polypeptide(L)'
;MINTSEIKKIVNGYSDVKIGVMGSHSALEVMDGAKDENFQTRVYCQKGREGPYQRFGRIADEVIILNKFKDMASPKNQKAMRDSNVIVVPHRSLTVYLGYKTLENSF
;
A
#
# COMPACT_ATOMS: atom_id res chain seq x y z
N MET A 1 -8.51 7.74 16.86
CA MET A 1 -9.24 7.50 15.60
C MET A 1 -8.78 8.53 14.59
N ILE A 2 -8.31 8.09 13.43
CA ILE A 2 -7.81 8.95 12.36
C ILE A 2 -8.93 9.88 11.88
N ASN A 3 -8.64 11.18 11.79
CA ASN A 3 -9.63 12.15 11.39
C ASN A 3 -9.60 12.38 9.87
N THR A 4 -10.77 12.34 9.23
CA THR A 4 -10.90 12.60 7.78
C THR A 4 -10.31 13.95 7.35
N SER A 5 -10.38 14.98 8.20
CA SER A 5 -9.78 16.29 7.91
C SER A 5 -8.25 16.26 7.86
N GLU A 6 -7.61 15.42 8.66
CA GLU A 6 -6.16 15.21 8.63
C GLU A 6 -5.75 14.50 7.34
N ILE A 7 -6.48 13.44 6.97
CA ILE A 7 -6.26 12.72 5.71
C ILE A 7 -6.45 13.63 4.51
N LYS A 8 -7.50 14.46 4.48
CA LYS A 8 -7.74 15.45 3.42
C LYS A 8 -6.57 16.42 3.26
N LYS A 9 -6.00 16.92 4.36
CA LYS A 9 -4.83 17.80 4.31
C LYS A 9 -3.60 17.11 3.69
N ILE A 10 -3.39 15.83 4.00
CA ILE A 10 -2.30 15.04 3.43
C ILE A 10 -2.49 14.85 1.92
N VAL A 11 -3.66 14.34 1.49
CA VAL A 11 -3.89 14.00 0.08
C VAL A 11 -4.02 15.23 -0.81
N ASN A 12 -4.41 16.40 -0.28
CA ASN A 12 -4.41 17.66 -1.03
C ASN A 12 -3.00 18.11 -1.45
N GLY A 13 -1.95 17.59 -0.81
CA GLY A 13 -0.56 17.85 -1.19
C GLY A 13 0.01 16.85 -2.20
N TYR A 14 -0.75 15.83 -2.61
CA TYR A 14 -0.25 14.81 -3.53
C TYR A 14 -0.33 15.30 -4.98
N SER A 15 0.68 14.94 -5.77
CA SER A 15 0.70 14.98 -7.23
C SER A 15 1.19 13.64 -7.76
N ASP A 16 0.78 13.20 -8.95
CA ASP A 16 1.22 11.92 -9.54
C ASP A 16 1.02 10.72 -8.61
N VAL A 17 -0.24 10.50 -8.22
CA VAL A 17 -0.63 9.48 -7.25
C VAL A 17 -0.21 8.08 -7.68
N LYS A 18 0.20 7.26 -6.70
CA LYS A 18 0.50 5.84 -6.89
C LYS A 18 -0.51 4.98 -6.13
N ILE A 19 -0.88 3.84 -6.70
CA ILE A 19 -1.73 2.86 -6.04
C ILE A 19 -0.87 1.87 -5.25
N GLY A 20 -1.02 1.90 -3.94
CA GLY A 20 -0.35 1.01 -2.99
C GLY A 20 -1.23 -0.15 -2.56
N VAL A 21 -0.67 -1.35 -2.44
CA VAL A 21 -1.43 -2.52 -1.93
C VAL A 21 -0.53 -3.47 -1.14
N MET A 22 -1.07 -4.13 -0.11
CA MET A 22 -0.34 -5.21 0.58
C MET A 22 -0.28 -6.43 -0.33
N GLY A 23 0.89 -7.04 -0.48
CA GLY A 23 1.10 -8.22 -1.33
C GLY A 23 0.43 -9.50 -0.82
N SER A 24 -0.90 -9.55 -0.84
CA SER A 24 -1.75 -10.69 -0.48
C SER A 24 -3.18 -10.52 -1.02
N HIS A 25 -4.02 -11.55 -0.91
CA HIS A 25 -5.46 -11.53 -1.25
C HIS A 25 -5.73 -11.16 -2.71
N SER A 26 -5.97 -9.88 -3.00
CA SER A 26 -6.40 -9.35 -4.30
C SER A 26 -5.41 -8.32 -4.87
N ALA A 27 -4.15 -8.39 -4.45
CA ALA A 27 -3.13 -7.40 -4.80
C ALA A 27 -2.83 -7.37 -6.31
N LEU A 28 -2.87 -8.53 -6.99
CA LEU A 28 -2.61 -8.59 -8.43
C LEU A 28 -3.74 -7.91 -9.20
N GLU A 29 -4.99 -8.17 -8.84
CA GLU A 29 -6.18 -7.58 -9.48
C GLU A 29 -6.26 -6.07 -9.23
N VAL A 30 -5.96 -5.62 -8.00
CA VAL A 30 -5.88 -4.19 -7.67
C VAL A 30 -4.84 -3.49 -8.53
N MET A 31 -3.66 -4.09 -8.67
CA MET A 31 -2.59 -3.52 -9.48
C MET A 31 -2.92 -3.54 -10.97
N ASP A 32 -3.54 -4.62 -11.47
CA ASP A 32 -3.94 -4.72 -12.88
C ASP A 32 -4.94 -3.62 -13.25
N GLY A 33 -6.01 -3.46 -12.45
CA GLY A 33 -6.96 -2.36 -12.65
C GLY A 33 -6.34 -0.97 -12.48
N ALA A 34 -5.35 -0.82 -11.58
CA ALA A 34 -4.61 0.43 -11.47
C ALA A 34 -3.79 0.75 -12.73
N LYS A 35 -3.21 -0.26 -13.39
CA LYS A 35 -2.49 -0.07 -14.66
C LYS A 35 -3.44 0.28 -15.81
N ASP A 36 -4.64 -0.30 -15.86
CA ASP A 36 -5.67 0.04 -16.86
C ASP A 36 -6.04 1.53 -16.78
N GLU A 37 -6.02 2.09 -15.57
CA GLU A 37 -6.26 3.53 -15.30
C GLU A 37 -4.98 4.38 -15.33
N ASN A 38 -3.87 3.85 -15.85
CA ASN A 38 -2.57 4.53 -15.99
C ASN A 38 -1.88 4.97 -14.69
N PHE A 39 -2.22 4.38 -13.55
CA PHE A 39 -1.51 4.64 -12.30
C PHE A 39 -0.21 3.83 -12.20
N GLN A 40 0.78 4.40 -11.54
CA GLN A 40 1.91 3.62 -11.04
C GLN A 40 1.50 2.79 -9.83
N THR A 41 2.08 1.60 -9.70
CA THR A 41 1.73 0.64 -8.63
C THR A 41 2.88 0.36 -7.68
N ARG A 42 2.56 0.17 -6.40
CA ARG A 42 3.51 -0.25 -5.37
C ARG A 42 2.91 -1.35 -4.51
N VAL A 43 3.59 -2.49 -4.44
CA VAL A 43 3.18 -3.62 -3.61
C VAL A 43 4.11 -3.82 -2.42
N TYR A 44 3.52 -4.01 -1.24
CA TYR A 44 4.25 -4.24 0.02
C TYR A 44 4.23 -5.72 0.37
N CYS A 45 5.35 -6.40 0.13
CA CYS A 45 5.51 -7.83 0.29
C CYS A 45 6.22 -8.16 1.59
N GLN A 46 5.78 -9.19 2.31
CA GLN A 46 6.61 -9.77 3.35
C GLN A 46 7.69 -10.63 2.72
N LYS A 47 8.92 -10.55 3.25
CA LYS A 47 10.06 -11.38 2.83
C LYS A 47 9.68 -12.86 2.69
N GLY A 48 10.01 -13.45 1.55
CA GLY A 48 9.64 -14.80 1.14
C GLY A 48 8.27 -14.92 0.46
N ARG A 49 7.57 -13.80 0.21
CA ARG A 49 6.24 -13.76 -0.45
C ARG A 49 6.18 -12.81 -1.65
N GLU A 50 7.31 -12.25 -2.05
CA GLU A 50 7.47 -11.31 -3.15
C GLU A 50 7.47 -11.98 -4.55
N GLY A 51 7.72 -13.29 -4.60
CA GLY A 51 7.92 -14.03 -5.85
C GLY A 51 6.82 -13.84 -6.91
N PRO A 52 5.51 -13.91 -6.57
CA PRO A 52 4.45 -13.64 -7.53
C PRO A 52 4.59 -12.25 -8.16
N TYR A 53 4.80 -11.21 -7.35
CA TYR A 53 4.84 -9.82 -7.81
C TYR A 53 6.09 -9.50 -8.62
N GLN A 54 7.23 -10.14 -8.30
CA GLN A 54 8.44 -10.02 -9.12
C GLN A 54 8.30 -10.65 -10.51
N ARG A 55 7.41 -11.66 -10.67
CA ARG A 55 7.11 -12.28 -11.97
C ARG A 55 6.19 -11.42 -12.82
N PHE A 56 5.34 -10.60 -12.21
CA PHE A 56 4.37 -9.75 -12.89
C PHE A 56 4.83 -8.29 -12.98
N GLY A 57 6.03 -8.07 -13.53
CA GLY A 57 6.63 -6.72 -13.67
C GLY A 57 5.81 -5.74 -14.50
N ARG A 58 4.87 -6.22 -15.34
CA ARG A 58 3.91 -5.35 -16.05
C ARG A 58 3.02 -4.55 -15.09
N ILE A 59 2.60 -5.17 -13.99
CA ILE A 59 1.61 -4.60 -13.06
C ILE A 59 2.21 -4.21 -11.72
N ALA A 60 3.41 -4.65 -11.38
CA ALA A 60 4.09 -4.31 -10.13
C ALA A 60 5.32 -3.42 -10.42
N ASP A 61 5.10 -2.10 -10.52
CA ASP A 61 6.19 -1.16 -10.83
C ASP A 61 7.21 -1.09 -9.68
N GLU A 62 6.73 -1.11 -8.43
CA GLU A 62 7.57 -1.08 -7.24
C GLU A 62 7.23 -2.22 -6.26
N VAL A 63 8.22 -3.06 -5.93
CA VAL A 63 8.06 -4.15 -4.95
C VAL A 63 8.85 -3.82 -3.68
N ILE A 64 8.15 -3.45 -2.61
CA ILE A 64 8.74 -3.11 -1.31
C ILE A 64 8.75 -4.36 -0.41
N ILE A 65 9.94 -4.80 0.01
CA ILE A 65 10.09 -5.98 0.86
C ILE A 65 10.15 -5.56 2.34
N LEU A 66 9.21 -6.06 3.13
CA LEU A 66 9.08 -5.88 4.57
C LEU A 66 9.54 -7.13 5.32
N ASN A 67 10.03 -6.98 6.55
CA ASN A 67 10.32 -8.14 7.40
C ASN A 67 9.03 -8.86 7.83
N LYS A 68 8.01 -8.08 8.21
CA LYS A 68 6.65 -8.54 8.49
C LYS A 68 5.62 -7.59 7.89
N PHE A 69 4.44 -8.09 7.52
CA PHE A 69 3.36 -7.24 6.99
C PHE A 69 2.96 -6.10 7.94
N LYS A 70 2.98 -6.33 9.25
CA LYS A 70 2.70 -5.30 10.26
C LYS A 70 3.63 -4.08 10.16
N ASP A 71 4.83 -4.25 9.59
CA ASP A 71 5.80 -3.17 9.44
C ASP A 71 5.32 -2.12 8.43
N MET A 72 4.32 -2.42 7.61
CA MET A 72 3.65 -1.45 6.75
C MET A 72 3.07 -0.27 7.55
N ALA A 73 2.65 -0.50 8.80
CA ALA A 73 2.18 0.55 9.72
C ALA A 73 3.31 1.28 10.48
N SER A 74 4.58 0.93 10.24
CA SER A 74 5.68 1.60 10.93
C SER A 74 5.78 3.08 10.52
N PRO A 75 6.18 4.00 11.43
CA PRO A 75 6.32 5.42 11.10
C PRO A 75 7.22 5.67 9.88
N LYS A 76 8.28 4.87 9.72
CA LYS A 76 9.18 4.91 8.57
C LYS A 76 8.45 4.63 7.26
N ASN A 77 7.69 3.53 7.19
CA ASN A 77 6.99 3.14 5.97
C ASN A 77 5.80 4.04 5.67
N GLN A 78 5.08 4.50 6.70
CA GLN A 78 4.01 5.49 6.56
C GLN A 78 4.52 6.84 6.05
N LYS A 79 5.67 7.30 6.53
CA LYS A 79 6.33 8.49 5.98
C LYS A 79 6.71 8.27 4.52
N ALA A 80 7.37 7.15 4.18
CA ALA A 80 7.74 6.83 2.80
C ALA A 80 6.52 6.72 1.86
N MET A 81 5.38 6.23 2.34
CA MET A 81 4.11 6.24 1.61
C MET A 81 3.66 7.65 1.27
N ARG A 82 3.64 8.55 2.27
CA ARG A 82 3.24 9.95 2.08
C ARG A 82 4.20 10.73 1.19
N ASP A 83 5.50 10.57 1.39
CA ASP A 83 6.54 11.21 0.58
C ASP A 83 6.49 10.76 -0.90
N SER A 84 5.86 9.60 -1.18
CA SER A 84 5.70 9.04 -2.53
C SER A 84 4.27 9.13 -3.07
N ASN A 85 3.39 9.92 -2.43
CA ASN A 85 2.00 10.13 -2.86
C ASN A 85 1.19 8.83 -3.06
N VAL A 86 1.43 7.83 -2.20
CA VAL A 86 0.77 6.51 -2.28
C VAL A 86 -0.61 6.57 -1.63
N ILE A 87 -1.63 6.11 -2.37
CA ILE A 87 -2.96 5.80 -1.84
C ILE A 87 -3.07 4.28 -1.69
N VAL A 88 -3.33 3.82 -0.47
CA VAL A 88 -3.45 2.38 -0.18
C VAL A 88 -4.87 1.90 -0.46
N VAL A 89 -5.01 0.87 -1.30
CA VAL A 89 -6.28 0.16 -1.52
C VAL A 89 -6.41 -0.96 -0.48
N PRO A 90 -7.36 -0.88 0.46
CA PRO A 90 -7.50 -1.87 1.52
C PRO A 90 -8.17 -3.14 1.00
N HIS A 91 -7.78 -4.28 1.58
CA HIS A 91 -8.41 -5.59 1.38
C HIS A 91 -8.27 -6.44 2.65
N ARG A 92 -8.87 -7.64 2.69
CA ARG A 92 -9.00 -8.41 3.94
C ARG A 92 -7.67 -8.78 4.59
N SER A 93 -6.62 -9.09 3.84
CA SER A 93 -5.31 -9.38 4.45
C SER A 93 -4.72 -8.17 5.19
N LEU A 94 -4.96 -6.94 4.72
CA LEU A 94 -4.51 -5.72 5.41
C LEU A 94 -5.11 -5.65 6.83
N THR A 95 -6.42 -5.87 6.93
CA THR A 95 -7.12 -5.83 8.24
C THR A 95 -6.70 -6.96 9.15
N VAL A 96 -6.42 -8.15 8.61
CA VAL A 96 -5.91 -9.30 9.38
C VAL A 96 -4.49 -9.06 9.90
N TYR A 97 -3.58 -8.54 9.07
CA TYR A 97 -2.17 -8.42 9.45
C TYR A 97 -1.84 -7.16 10.26
N LEU A 98 -2.59 -6.07 10.11
CA LEU A 98 -2.39 -4.84 10.91
C LEU A 98 -3.34 -4.76 12.10
N GLY A 99 -4.53 -5.34 11.99
CA GLY A 99 -5.60 -5.23 12.97
C GLY A 99 -6.33 -3.88 12.90
N TYR A 100 -7.63 -3.90 13.20
CA TYR A 100 -8.49 -2.70 13.18
C TYR A 100 -7.99 -1.58 14.10
N LYS A 101 -7.47 -1.92 15.29
CA LYS A 101 -6.92 -0.92 16.22
C LYS A 101 -5.81 -0.10 15.58
N THR A 102 -4.90 -0.74 14.84
CA THR A 102 -3.81 -0.06 14.12
C THR A 102 -4.39 0.78 12.98
N LEU A 103 -5.24 0.17 12.15
CA LEU A 103 -5.82 0.82 10.97
C LEU A 103 -6.64 2.07 11.31
N GLU A 104 -7.38 2.05 12.42
CA GLU A 104 -8.24 3.16 12.81
C GLU A 104 -7.51 4.26 13.58
N ASN A 105 -6.30 4.01 14.10
CA ASN A 105 -5.64 4.95 15.01
C ASN A 105 -4.24 5.39 14.59
N SER A 106 -3.53 4.62 13.77
CA SER A 106 -2.10 4.84 13.54
C SER A 106 -1.60 4.39 12.17
N PHE A 107 -2.48 4.05 11.23
CA PHE A 107 -2.11 3.73 9.86
C PHE A 107 -2.13 4.99 8.99
#